data_AF-D6A183-F1
#
_entry.id   AF-D6A183-F1
#
_cell.length_a   1.000
_cell.length_b   1.000
_cell.length_c   1.000
_cell.angle_alpha   90.00
_cell.angle_beta   90.00
_cell.angle_gamma   90.00
#
_symmetry.space_group_name_H-M   'P 1'
#
loop_
_entity.id
_entity.type
_entity.pdbx_description
1 polymer ?
#
loop_
_entity_poly.entity_id
_entity_poly.type
_entity_poly.pdbx_seq_one_letter_code
_entity_poly.pdbx_strand_id
1 'polypeptide(L)'
;MSGEPIVPDDDDALDRLAGLADAWLTHDRPVQVPCDDSVVRVCDGEPLVLRRSRGYAPLPVALPAPVVPALAVGGDLKNVFCLGQGDRAWLSAHVGDMDDLATQQAFGRAERHLESVTGVRPTLLAADAHPGYRSGAWARRHAGGRPVVRVQHHHAHIASVLAENGVAEGTRVIGVAFDGTGHGDDGAVWGGEFLLADYDGFHRFAHLAYVPLPGGDAAVRRPYRMALAHLHAAGIAPAPDLPCTAACPEAELPVLRAQLARGLNCVPTSSMGRLFDAVSSLAGVCHRAGYEAQAAVELEAAAVAAGDEAADPRYAFRLSGRRGPGAGPSTADPGPLLTAVVEDVRAGVAAAVIAARFHRAVARLVRTVCVAAREAADLRTVALTGGVFSNVLLASACARELRAAGFTVLRHRDVPPNDGGLALGQLVVAARAAAGPDDGRGPRPRDK
;
A
#
# COMPACT_ATOMS: atom_id res chain seq x y z
N MET A 1 -0.37 -24.18 -7.04
CA MET A 1 -1.43 -23.45 -7.78
C MET A 1 -1.27 -21.97 -7.52
N SER A 2 -1.58 -21.09 -8.48
CA SER A 2 -1.48 -19.64 -8.26
C SER A 2 -2.48 -19.20 -7.17
N GLY A 3 -2.03 -18.39 -6.21
CA GLY A 3 -2.86 -17.84 -5.13
C GLY A 3 -2.93 -18.70 -3.86
N GLU A 4 -2.50 -19.96 -3.92
CA GLU A 4 -2.53 -20.86 -2.77
C GLU A 4 -1.20 -20.84 -1.99
N PRO A 5 -1.23 -21.06 -0.65
CA PRO A 5 0.00 -21.13 0.15
C PRO A 5 0.93 -22.25 -0.29
N ILE A 6 2.23 -22.11 0.04
CA ILE A 6 3.24 -23.17 -0.16
C ILE A 6 2.79 -24.48 0.50
N VAL A 7 3.03 -25.60 -0.19
CA VAL A 7 2.63 -26.95 0.25
C VAL A 7 3.76 -27.53 1.12
N PRO A 8 3.55 -27.74 2.44
CA PRO A 8 4.59 -28.25 3.33
C PRO A 8 4.56 -29.77 3.50
N ASP A 9 3.46 -30.43 3.11
CA ASP A 9 3.23 -31.86 3.28
C ASP A 9 3.57 -32.60 1.99
N ASP A 10 4.34 -33.69 2.10
CA ASP A 10 4.87 -34.42 0.94
C ASP A 10 3.75 -35.11 0.15
N ASP A 11 2.75 -35.69 0.83
CA ASP A 11 1.63 -36.36 0.17
C ASP A 11 0.74 -35.34 -0.57
N ASP A 12 0.43 -34.21 0.07
CA ASP A 12 -0.31 -33.11 -0.56
C ASP A 12 0.46 -32.51 -1.75
N ALA A 13 1.80 -32.44 -1.65
CA ALA A 13 2.64 -31.95 -2.73
C ALA A 13 2.57 -32.88 -3.94
N LEU A 14 2.74 -34.19 -3.74
CA LEU A 14 2.66 -35.22 -4.79
C LEU A 14 1.35 -35.15 -5.56
N ASP A 15 0.23 -34.95 -4.87
CA ASP A 15 -1.08 -34.85 -5.50
C ASP A 15 -1.26 -33.51 -6.25
N ARG A 16 -0.98 -32.38 -5.59
CA ARG A 16 -1.28 -31.04 -6.13
C ARG A 16 -0.31 -30.58 -7.21
N LEU A 17 0.94 -31.07 -7.20
CA LEU A 17 1.98 -30.63 -8.13
C LEU A 17 2.34 -31.70 -9.18
N ALA A 18 1.69 -32.87 -9.19
CA ALA A 18 1.90 -33.92 -10.20
C ALA A 18 1.79 -33.44 -11.66
N GLY A 19 0.88 -32.51 -11.94
CA GLY A 19 0.71 -31.94 -13.27
C GLY A 19 1.72 -30.84 -13.63
N LEU A 20 2.60 -30.45 -12.71
CA LEU A 20 3.55 -29.35 -12.85
C LEU A 20 5.01 -29.80 -12.75
N ALA A 21 5.31 -30.81 -11.92
CA ALA A 21 6.66 -31.25 -11.61
C ALA A 21 7.02 -32.55 -12.35
N ASP A 22 8.15 -32.56 -13.08
CA ASP A 22 8.67 -33.74 -13.77
C ASP A 22 9.43 -34.71 -12.83
N ALA A 23 9.93 -34.21 -11.71
CA ALA A 23 10.72 -34.97 -10.74
C ALA A 23 10.60 -34.36 -9.33
N TRP A 24 10.90 -35.16 -8.31
CA TRP A 24 10.75 -34.81 -6.89
C TRP A 24 12.05 -35.04 -6.13
N LEU A 25 12.42 -34.05 -5.31
CA LEU A 25 13.52 -34.16 -4.34
C LEU A 25 12.96 -33.90 -2.95
N THR A 26 12.72 -34.96 -2.18
CA THR A 26 12.09 -34.91 -0.85
C THR A 26 13.08 -35.30 0.26
N HIS A 27 12.63 -35.23 1.52
CA HIS A 27 13.39 -35.66 2.69
C HIS A 27 12.46 -36.09 3.83
N ASP A 28 12.99 -36.83 4.80
CA ASP A 28 12.23 -37.37 5.94
C ASP A 28 12.09 -36.41 7.14
N ARG A 29 12.45 -35.13 6.97
CA ARG A 29 12.32 -34.09 8.01
C ARG A 29 11.06 -33.25 7.79
N PRO A 30 9.97 -33.42 8.57
CA PRO A 30 8.72 -32.70 8.31
C PRO A 30 8.85 -31.18 8.42
N VAL A 31 8.19 -30.44 7.53
CA VAL A 31 8.08 -28.98 7.58
C VAL A 31 6.92 -28.59 8.48
N GLN A 32 7.22 -28.26 9.74
CA GLN A 32 6.20 -27.90 10.74
C GLN A 32 5.53 -26.54 10.48
N VAL A 33 6.30 -25.57 9.98
CA VAL A 33 5.82 -24.21 9.71
C VAL A 33 6.17 -23.87 8.27
N PRO A 34 5.17 -23.84 7.35
CA PRO A 34 5.40 -23.34 6.01
C PRO A 34 5.86 -21.88 6.10
N CYS A 35 6.91 -21.54 5.35
CA CYS A 35 7.50 -20.22 5.39
C CYS A 35 8.06 -19.87 4.02
N ASP A 36 7.42 -18.93 3.34
CA ASP A 36 7.89 -18.44 2.05
C ASP A 36 9.27 -17.79 2.14
N ASP A 37 9.95 -17.75 1.00
CA ASP A 37 11.18 -16.98 0.87
C ASP A 37 10.91 -15.49 1.08
N SER A 38 11.75 -14.85 1.90
CA SER A 38 11.77 -13.39 2.00
C SER A 38 12.25 -12.78 0.69
N VAL A 39 11.68 -11.63 0.32
CA VAL A 39 12.06 -10.87 -0.87
C VAL A 39 12.53 -9.50 -0.42
N VAL A 40 13.72 -9.10 -0.86
CA VAL A 40 14.38 -7.85 -0.46
C VAL A 40 14.91 -7.14 -1.71
N ARG A 41 14.75 -5.82 -1.76
CA ARG A 41 15.44 -4.93 -2.71
C ARG A 41 16.45 -4.08 -1.96
N VAL A 42 17.37 -3.45 -2.70
CA VAL A 42 18.27 -2.42 -2.14
C VAL A 42 17.82 -1.06 -2.66
N CYS A 43 17.65 -0.10 -1.75
CA CYS A 43 17.23 1.27 -2.03
C CYS A 43 18.19 2.25 -1.34
N ASP A 44 18.95 3.03 -2.13
CA ASP A 44 20.02 3.91 -1.64
C ASP A 44 21.06 3.22 -0.74
N GLY A 45 21.41 1.97 -1.06
CA GLY A 45 22.39 1.18 -0.29
C GLY A 45 21.84 0.49 0.95
N GLU A 46 20.56 0.70 1.28
CA GLU A 46 19.89 0.08 2.43
C GLU A 46 18.92 -1.02 1.97
N PRO A 47 18.71 -2.09 2.77
CA PRO A 47 17.68 -3.09 2.50
C PRO A 47 16.27 -2.48 2.55
N LEU A 48 15.43 -2.92 1.63
CA LEU A 48 13.98 -2.69 1.61
C LEU A 48 13.29 -4.06 1.48
N VAL A 49 12.77 -4.57 2.60
CA VAL A 49 12.02 -5.83 2.60
C VAL A 49 10.70 -5.62 1.84
N LEU A 50 10.41 -6.48 0.86
CA LEU A 50 9.14 -6.51 0.13
C LEU A 50 8.23 -7.64 0.61
N ARG A 51 8.82 -8.75 1.06
CA ARG A 51 8.14 -9.85 1.74
C ARG A 51 9.00 -10.28 2.92
N ARG A 52 8.46 -10.13 4.12
CA ARG A 52 9.10 -10.54 5.38
C ARG A 52 8.65 -11.95 5.74
N SER A 53 9.51 -12.95 5.58
CA SER A 53 9.19 -14.36 5.84
C SER A 53 10.45 -15.12 6.30
N ARG A 54 10.97 -16.08 5.53
CA ARG A 54 12.16 -16.87 5.90
C ARG A 54 13.34 -15.98 6.29
N GLY A 55 13.96 -16.28 7.44
CA GLY A 55 15.09 -15.52 7.97
C GLY A 55 14.72 -14.27 8.77
N TYR A 56 13.46 -13.82 8.71
CA TYR A 56 12.96 -12.66 9.45
C TYR A 56 11.87 -13.04 10.45
N ALA A 57 10.85 -13.80 10.04
CA ALA A 57 9.82 -14.26 10.97
C ALA A 57 10.36 -15.42 11.84
N PRO A 58 10.12 -15.45 13.16
CA PRO A 58 9.34 -14.51 13.98
C PRO A 58 10.22 -13.54 14.80
N LEU A 59 11.29 -12.96 14.26
CA LEU A 59 12.07 -11.94 14.96
C LEU A 59 11.17 -10.72 15.26
N PRO A 60 11.15 -10.22 16.50
CA PRO A 60 10.28 -9.12 16.88
C PRO A 60 10.77 -7.79 16.30
N VAL A 61 9.83 -6.87 16.11
CA VAL A 61 10.06 -5.44 15.95
C VAL A 61 9.92 -4.79 17.33
N ALA A 62 10.88 -3.94 17.70
CA ALA A 62 10.79 -3.14 18.91
C ALA A 62 9.76 -2.02 18.71
N LEU A 63 8.89 -1.83 19.69
CA LEU A 63 7.85 -0.80 19.64
C LEU A 63 8.31 0.45 20.40
N PRO A 64 7.96 1.66 19.93
CA PRO A 64 8.31 2.91 20.60
C PRO A 64 7.55 3.13 21.91
N ALA A 65 6.48 2.37 22.13
CA ALA A 65 5.69 2.36 23.36
C ALA A 65 5.06 0.99 23.61
N PRO A 66 4.78 0.65 24.88
CA PRO A 66 4.21 -0.65 25.22
C PRO A 66 2.76 -0.78 24.75
N VAL A 67 2.41 -1.94 24.20
CA VAL A 67 1.04 -2.29 23.80
C VAL A 67 0.43 -3.35 24.72
N VAL A 68 -0.90 -3.34 24.84
CA VAL A 68 -1.63 -4.46 25.44
C VAL A 68 -1.48 -5.72 24.58
N PRO A 69 -1.65 -6.93 25.15
CA PRO A 69 -1.69 -8.16 24.36
C PRO A 69 -2.72 -8.05 23.23
N ALA A 70 -2.29 -8.01 21.97
CA ALA A 70 -3.16 -7.75 20.85
C ALA A 70 -2.77 -8.55 19.59
N LEU A 71 -3.76 -8.79 18.73
CA LEU A 71 -3.61 -9.43 17.42
C LEU A 71 -4.15 -8.49 16.34
N ALA A 72 -3.29 -8.03 15.44
CA ALA A 72 -3.69 -7.34 14.22
C ALA A 72 -3.70 -8.31 13.04
N VAL A 73 -4.81 -8.37 12.29
CA VAL A 73 -5.01 -9.41 11.26
C VAL A 73 -4.56 -9.01 9.86
N GLY A 74 -4.10 -7.78 9.65
CA GLY A 74 -3.58 -7.30 8.36
C GLY A 74 -4.68 -7.00 7.33
N GLY A 75 -4.28 -6.93 6.05
CA GLY A 75 -5.15 -6.76 4.88
C GLY A 75 -5.59 -8.10 4.29
N ASP A 76 -6.26 -8.09 3.14
CA ASP A 76 -6.61 -9.33 2.42
C ASP A 76 -5.53 -9.76 1.43
N LEU A 77 -4.79 -8.80 0.86
CA LEU A 77 -3.69 -9.06 -0.06
C LEU A 77 -2.37 -9.14 0.70
N LYS A 78 -1.49 -10.04 0.27
CA LYS A 78 -0.16 -10.28 0.85
C LYS A 78 -0.19 -10.41 2.39
N ASN A 79 -1.21 -11.07 2.92
CA ASN A 79 -1.55 -11.04 4.33
C ASN A 79 -0.38 -11.46 5.22
N VAL A 80 -0.22 -10.68 6.28
CA VAL A 80 0.63 -10.93 7.45
C VAL A 80 -0.19 -10.47 8.65
N PHE A 81 -0.17 -11.25 9.74
CA PHE A 81 -0.74 -10.82 11.01
C PHE A 81 0.37 -10.45 12.00
N CYS A 82 0.02 -9.70 13.04
CA CYS A 82 0.96 -9.22 14.04
C CYS A 82 0.43 -9.48 15.45
N LEU A 83 1.21 -10.19 16.27
CA LEU A 83 0.99 -10.27 17.71
C LEU A 83 1.82 -9.21 18.42
N GLY A 84 1.29 -8.57 19.45
CA GLY A 84 2.03 -7.58 20.22
C GLY A 84 1.74 -7.66 21.70
N GLN A 85 2.76 -7.40 22.52
CA GLN A 85 2.63 -7.23 23.97
C GLN A 85 3.87 -6.52 24.51
N GLY A 86 3.65 -5.51 25.38
CA GLY A 86 4.74 -4.70 25.89
C GLY A 86 5.44 -3.97 24.74
N ASP A 87 6.76 -3.94 24.76
CA ASP A 87 7.61 -3.21 23.81
C ASP A 87 7.95 -4.01 22.53
N ARG A 88 7.20 -5.09 22.23
CA ARG A 88 7.50 -5.98 21.11
C ARG A 88 6.28 -6.32 20.27
N ALA A 89 6.53 -6.44 18.97
CA ALA A 89 5.59 -6.92 17.97
C ALA A 89 6.21 -8.05 17.14
N TRP A 90 5.46 -9.13 16.92
CA TRP A 90 5.86 -10.30 16.15
C TRP A 90 4.96 -10.42 14.92
N LEU A 91 5.50 -10.04 13.76
CA LEU A 91 4.87 -10.28 12.48
C LEU A 91 5.00 -11.77 12.12
N SER A 92 3.92 -12.34 11.57
CA SER A 92 3.95 -13.67 10.99
C SER A 92 4.86 -13.71 9.75
N ALA A 93 5.16 -14.93 9.26
CA ALA A 93 5.56 -15.07 7.87
C ALA A 93 4.41 -14.63 6.93
N HIS A 94 4.73 -14.45 5.66
CA HIS A 94 3.72 -14.22 4.63
C HIS A 94 2.76 -15.39 4.57
N VAL A 95 1.47 -15.09 4.65
CA VAL A 95 0.41 -16.09 4.60
C VAL A 95 -0.15 -16.21 3.17
N GLY A 96 -0.16 -15.11 2.42
CA GLY A 96 -0.69 -15.03 1.06
C GLY A 96 -2.01 -14.24 0.99
N ASP A 97 -2.78 -14.45 -0.07
CA ASP A 97 -4.03 -13.72 -0.28
C ASP A 97 -5.21 -14.46 0.38
N MET A 98 -6.03 -13.73 1.16
CA MET A 98 -7.06 -14.31 2.04
C MET A 98 -8.29 -14.86 1.31
N ASP A 99 -8.30 -14.83 -0.03
CA ASP A 99 -9.46 -15.19 -0.86
C ASP A 99 -9.91 -16.64 -0.72
N ASP A 100 -8.95 -17.55 -0.55
CA ASP A 100 -9.20 -18.97 -0.49
C ASP A 100 -9.30 -19.51 0.94
N LEU A 101 -10.07 -20.60 1.09
CA LEU A 101 -10.23 -21.28 2.39
C LEU A 101 -8.89 -21.84 2.89
N ALA A 102 -8.04 -22.32 1.98
CA ALA A 102 -6.71 -22.84 2.30
C ALA A 102 -5.85 -21.78 3.01
N THR A 103 -5.86 -20.54 2.52
CA THR A 103 -5.12 -19.42 3.12
C THR A 103 -5.69 -19.06 4.50
N GLN A 104 -7.02 -19.01 4.66
CA GLN A 104 -7.64 -18.73 5.96
C GLN A 104 -7.35 -19.83 7.00
N GLN A 105 -7.25 -21.09 6.59
CA GLN A 105 -6.84 -22.18 7.48
C GLN A 105 -5.35 -22.11 7.83
N ALA A 106 -4.49 -21.78 6.86
CA ALA A 106 -3.06 -21.54 7.08
C ALA A 106 -2.85 -20.39 8.07
N PHE A 107 -3.57 -19.28 7.90
CA PHE A 107 -3.61 -18.14 8.83
C PHE A 107 -3.89 -18.62 10.25
N GLY A 108 -4.99 -19.35 10.46
CA GLY A 108 -5.38 -19.80 11.81
C GLY A 108 -4.38 -20.77 12.43
N ARG A 109 -3.71 -21.62 11.64
CA ARG A 109 -2.63 -22.49 12.16
C ARG A 109 -1.40 -21.67 12.57
N ALA A 110 -0.99 -20.73 11.72
CA ALA A 110 0.16 -19.86 11.97
C ALA A 110 -0.07 -18.97 13.19
N GLU A 111 -1.28 -18.43 13.37
CA GLU A 111 -1.65 -17.58 14.50
C GLU A 111 -1.54 -18.35 15.83
N ARG A 112 -2.19 -19.50 15.96
CA ARG A 112 -2.05 -20.36 17.16
C ARG A 112 -0.60 -20.76 17.44
N HIS A 113 0.16 -21.06 16.40
CA HIS A 113 1.57 -21.39 16.55
C HIS A 113 2.37 -20.20 17.11
N LEU A 114 2.15 -19.00 16.56
CA LEU A 114 2.86 -17.80 17.02
C LEU A 114 2.45 -17.40 18.44
N GLU A 115 1.18 -17.54 18.83
CA GLU A 115 0.74 -17.38 20.24
C GLU A 115 1.43 -18.38 21.17
N SER A 116 1.64 -19.62 20.73
CA SER A 116 2.36 -20.63 21.52
C SER A 116 3.84 -20.28 21.69
N VAL A 117 4.50 -19.82 20.64
CA VAL A 117 5.94 -19.50 20.65
C VAL A 117 6.23 -18.22 21.43
N THR A 118 5.38 -17.20 21.29
CA THR A 118 5.57 -15.90 21.94
C THR A 118 4.99 -15.83 23.35
N GLY A 119 4.03 -16.70 23.69
CA GLY A 119 3.28 -16.64 24.94
C GLY A 119 2.23 -15.53 24.99
N VAL A 120 2.09 -14.72 23.94
CA VAL A 120 1.09 -13.65 23.87
C VAL A 120 -0.31 -14.26 23.84
N ARG A 121 -1.22 -13.68 24.63
CA ARG A 121 -2.65 -14.03 24.65
C ARG A 121 -3.46 -12.76 24.36
N PRO A 122 -3.82 -12.52 23.08
CA PRO A 122 -4.50 -11.29 22.67
C PRO A 122 -5.79 -11.07 23.45
N THR A 123 -5.90 -9.92 24.08
CA THR A 123 -7.13 -9.40 24.71
C THR A 123 -7.85 -8.41 23.78
N LEU A 124 -7.19 -7.99 22.69
CA LEU A 124 -7.67 -7.05 21.69
C LEU A 124 -7.36 -7.57 20.29
N LEU A 125 -8.29 -7.42 19.35
CA LEU A 125 -8.05 -7.66 17.93
C LEU A 125 -8.11 -6.34 17.15
N ALA A 126 -7.29 -6.21 16.12
CA ALA A 126 -7.29 -5.10 15.18
C ALA A 126 -7.49 -5.62 13.75
N ALA A 127 -8.31 -4.94 12.96
CA ALA A 127 -8.56 -5.27 11.57
C ALA A 127 -8.69 -4.00 10.71
N ASP A 128 -8.50 -4.15 9.40
CA ASP A 128 -8.76 -3.07 8.46
C ASP A 128 -10.23 -2.61 8.54
N ALA A 129 -10.47 -1.33 8.30
CA ALA A 129 -11.81 -0.74 8.25
C ALA A 129 -12.65 -1.25 7.06
N HIS A 130 -12.04 -1.86 6.03
CA HIS A 130 -12.73 -2.39 4.87
C HIS A 130 -13.81 -3.42 5.28
N PRO A 131 -15.10 -3.16 4.99
CA PRO A 131 -16.19 -3.99 5.49
C PRO A 131 -16.20 -5.40 4.86
N GLY A 132 -15.70 -5.51 3.63
CA GLY A 132 -15.69 -6.75 2.85
C GLY A 132 -14.44 -7.63 3.03
N TYR A 133 -13.45 -7.22 3.83
CA TYR A 133 -12.23 -8.02 3.97
C TYR A 133 -12.48 -9.32 4.73
N ARG A 134 -11.91 -10.40 4.22
CA ARG A 134 -11.95 -11.75 4.80
C ARG A 134 -11.12 -11.83 6.06
N SER A 135 -9.99 -11.11 6.15
CA SER A 135 -9.21 -10.94 7.37
C SER A 135 -10.04 -10.31 8.48
N GLY A 136 -10.78 -9.23 8.18
CA GLY A 136 -11.70 -8.59 9.12
C GLY A 136 -12.87 -9.49 9.52
N ALA A 137 -13.42 -10.26 8.59
CA ALA A 137 -14.45 -11.26 8.89
C ALA A 137 -13.90 -12.39 9.76
N TRP A 138 -12.66 -12.83 9.52
CA TRP A 138 -11.95 -13.82 10.34
C TRP A 138 -11.77 -13.30 11.76
N ALA A 139 -11.32 -12.05 11.94
CA ALA A 139 -11.14 -11.43 13.26
C ALA A 139 -12.45 -11.43 14.06
N ARG A 140 -13.56 -11.04 13.43
CA ARG A 140 -14.88 -11.03 14.10
C ARG A 140 -15.33 -12.42 14.53
N ARG A 141 -15.12 -13.46 13.71
CA ARG A 141 -15.48 -14.84 14.06
C ARG A 141 -14.64 -15.40 15.20
N HIS A 142 -13.36 -15.03 15.26
CA HIS A 142 -12.41 -15.55 16.26
C HIS A 142 -12.22 -14.63 17.47
N ALA A 143 -12.91 -13.50 17.52
CA ALA A 143 -12.81 -12.55 18.62
C ALA A 143 -13.16 -13.16 19.98
N GLY A 144 -14.08 -14.15 20.04
CA GLY A 144 -14.40 -14.83 21.30
C GLY A 144 -14.81 -13.88 22.43
N GLY A 145 -15.52 -12.79 22.10
CA GLY A 145 -15.92 -11.74 23.04
C GLY A 145 -14.91 -10.60 23.24
N ARG A 146 -13.69 -10.73 22.72
CA ARG A 146 -12.68 -9.66 22.74
C ARG A 146 -13.07 -8.50 21.80
N PRO A 147 -12.74 -7.24 22.13
CA PRO A 147 -12.96 -6.11 21.24
C PRO A 147 -12.21 -6.28 19.91
N VAL A 148 -12.85 -5.88 18.82
CA VAL A 148 -12.25 -5.79 17.48
C VAL A 148 -12.24 -4.32 17.06
N VAL A 149 -11.08 -3.69 17.07
CA VAL A 149 -10.88 -2.31 16.63
C VAL A 149 -10.67 -2.27 15.12
N ARG A 150 -11.37 -1.36 14.44
CA ARG A 150 -11.16 -1.11 13.02
C ARG A 150 -10.16 0.02 12.85
N VAL A 151 -9.16 -0.19 12.01
CA VAL A 151 -8.11 0.78 11.73
C VAL A 151 -8.15 1.14 10.25
N GLN A 152 -8.07 2.42 9.94
CA GLN A 152 -8.06 2.89 8.56
C GLN A 152 -6.76 2.47 7.86
N HIS A 153 -6.88 1.97 6.63
CA HIS A 153 -5.80 1.33 5.88
C HIS A 153 -4.54 2.20 5.72
N HIS A 154 -4.69 3.45 5.30
CA HIS A 154 -3.58 4.35 5.02
C HIS A 154 -2.95 4.89 6.32
N HIS A 155 -3.76 5.05 7.36
CA HIS A 155 -3.30 5.36 8.71
C HIS A 155 -2.45 4.22 9.27
N ALA A 156 -2.87 2.96 9.09
CA ALA A 156 -2.06 1.81 9.46
C ALA A 156 -0.72 1.77 8.68
N HIS A 157 -0.71 2.05 7.37
CA HIS A 157 0.54 2.17 6.61
C HIS A 157 1.50 3.22 7.20
N ILE A 158 0.98 4.37 7.64
CA ILE A 158 1.81 5.41 8.27
C ILE A 158 2.27 4.97 9.66
N ALA A 159 1.36 4.45 10.48
CA ALA A 159 1.70 3.97 11.81
C ALA A 159 2.77 2.86 11.77
N SER A 160 2.76 2.01 10.75
CA SER A 160 3.79 0.97 10.58
C SER A 160 5.19 1.55 10.39
N VAL A 161 5.36 2.53 9.51
CA VAL A 161 6.69 3.15 9.27
C VAL A 161 7.16 3.98 10.47
N LEU A 162 6.22 4.58 11.21
CA LEU A 162 6.54 5.28 12.46
C LEU A 162 7.02 4.31 13.53
N ALA A 163 6.32 3.18 13.70
CA ALA A 163 6.67 2.17 14.70
C ALA A 163 8.05 1.57 14.44
N GLU A 164 8.33 1.17 13.20
CA GLU A 164 9.64 0.63 12.81
C GLU A 164 10.78 1.65 13.01
N ASN A 165 10.54 2.93 12.73
CA ASN A 165 11.55 3.98 12.92
C ASN A 165 11.62 4.51 14.36
N GLY A 166 10.92 3.89 15.32
CA GLY A 166 10.98 4.24 16.73
C GLY A 166 10.45 5.64 17.04
N VAL A 167 9.50 6.14 16.23
CA VAL A 167 8.92 7.47 16.45
C VAL A 167 8.09 7.46 17.72
N ALA A 168 8.37 8.38 18.64
CA ALA A 168 7.69 8.49 19.93
C ALA A 168 6.19 8.81 19.79
N GLU A 169 5.40 8.37 20.77
CA GLU A 169 3.97 8.69 20.85
C GLU A 169 3.71 10.21 20.81
N GLY A 170 2.56 10.61 20.27
CA GLY A 170 2.17 12.01 20.10
C GLY A 170 2.99 12.79 19.05
N THR A 171 4.01 12.17 18.44
CA THR A 171 4.78 12.82 17.37
C THR A 171 4.01 12.74 16.06
N ARG A 172 3.46 13.88 15.64
CA ARG A 172 2.76 14.00 14.37
C ARG A 172 3.74 14.17 13.20
N VAL A 173 3.44 13.54 12.07
CA VAL A 173 4.23 13.61 10.83
C VAL A 173 3.37 13.92 9.62
N ILE A 174 4.02 14.22 8.50
CA ILE A 174 3.40 14.20 7.18
C ILE A 174 3.57 12.79 6.60
N GLY A 175 2.51 11.99 6.58
CA GLY A 175 2.49 10.69 5.93
C GLY A 175 2.10 10.79 4.46
N VAL A 176 2.91 10.22 3.58
CA VAL A 176 2.62 10.03 2.16
C VAL A 176 2.31 8.55 1.96
N ALA A 177 1.02 8.23 1.84
CA ALA A 177 0.52 6.86 1.73
C ALA A 177 0.06 6.59 0.29
N PHE A 178 0.96 6.05 -0.53
CA PHE A 178 0.70 5.76 -1.94
C PHE A 178 0.57 4.25 -2.15
N ASP A 179 -0.61 3.84 -2.63
CA ASP A 179 -0.97 2.44 -2.78
C ASP A 179 -1.84 2.18 -4.01
N GLY A 180 -2.12 0.91 -4.29
CA GLY A 180 -3.07 0.46 -5.31
C GLY A 180 -4.51 0.62 -4.87
N THR A 181 -4.88 0.11 -3.70
CA THR A 181 -6.26 0.13 -3.20
C THR A 181 -6.31 0.08 -1.69
N GLY A 182 -6.95 1.04 -1.04
CA GLY A 182 -7.38 0.92 0.35
C GLY A 182 -8.74 1.56 0.58
N HIS A 183 -9.49 1.08 1.57
CA HIS A 183 -10.81 1.60 1.89
C HIS A 183 -10.70 3.03 2.46
N GLY A 184 -11.36 3.98 1.80
CA GLY A 184 -11.55 5.33 2.29
C GLY A 184 -12.75 5.43 3.22
N ASP A 185 -12.69 6.35 4.19
CA ASP A 185 -13.81 6.61 5.12
C ASP A 185 -15.04 7.19 4.42
N ASP A 186 -14.86 7.74 3.22
CA ASP A 186 -15.92 8.25 2.33
C ASP A 186 -16.45 7.18 1.35
N GLY A 187 -16.04 5.92 1.53
CA GLY A 187 -16.40 4.80 0.65
C GLY A 187 -15.67 4.78 -0.70
N ALA A 188 -14.76 5.74 -0.95
CA ALA A 188 -13.91 5.75 -2.12
C ALA A 188 -12.72 4.78 -1.96
N VAL A 189 -12.04 4.49 -3.06
CA VAL A 189 -10.78 3.74 -3.06
C VAL A 189 -9.61 4.73 -2.96
N TRP A 190 -9.00 4.82 -1.78
CA TRP A 190 -7.83 5.64 -1.54
C TRP A 190 -6.55 4.94 -2.03
N GLY A 191 -5.48 5.73 -2.16
CA GLY A 191 -4.14 5.23 -2.54
C GLY A 191 -3.18 6.32 -3.04
N GLY A 192 -3.52 7.59 -2.87
CA GLY A 192 -2.71 8.73 -3.29
C GLY A 192 -2.79 9.84 -2.25
N GLU A 193 -2.60 9.46 -0.99
CA GLU A 193 -2.99 10.26 0.17
C GLU A 193 -1.81 10.97 0.83
N PHE A 194 -2.05 12.19 1.29
CA PHE A 194 -1.18 12.96 2.16
C PHE A 194 -1.91 13.21 3.48
N LEU A 195 -1.46 12.56 4.55
CA LEU A 195 -2.11 12.60 5.86
C LEU A 195 -1.20 13.29 6.87
N LEU A 196 -1.76 14.11 7.76
CA LEU A 196 -1.07 14.58 8.95
C LEU A 196 -1.45 13.66 10.10
N ALA A 197 -0.57 12.72 10.45
CA ALA A 197 -0.92 11.57 11.27
C ALA A 197 0.11 11.32 12.38
N ASP A 198 -0.39 10.72 13.46
CA ASP A 198 0.36 10.07 14.54
C ASP A 198 -0.27 8.69 14.78
N TYR A 199 -0.04 8.06 15.94
CA TYR A 199 -0.67 6.77 16.26
C TYR A 199 -2.13 6.88 16.71
N ASP A 200 -2.58 8.06 17.14
CA ASP A 200 -3.91 8.27 17.72
C ASP A 200 -4.93 8.65 16.64
N GLY A 201 -4.49 9.28 15.55
CA GLY A 201 -5.36 9.59 14.42
C GLY A 201 -4.66 10.27 13.25
N PHE A 202 -5.47 10.73 12.30
CA PHE A 202 -4.97 11.43 11.13
C PHE A 202 -5.93 12.52 10.67
N HIS A 203 -5.37 13.49 9.94
CA HIS A 203 -6.11 14.46 9.15
C HIS A 203 -5.71 14.33 7.69
N ARG A 204 -6.68 14.12 6.80
CA ARG A 204 -6.44 14.07 5.36
C ARG A 204 -6.15 15.47 4.84
N PHE A 205 -4.88 15.76 4.53
CA PHE A 205 -4.41 17.07 4.11
C PHE A 205 -4.57 17.28 2.61
N ALA A 206 -4.19 16.28 1.83
CA ALA A 206 -4.38 16.29 0.38
C ALA A 206 -4.51 14.88 -0.17
N HIS A 207 -5.03 14.76 -1.39
CA HIS A 207 -5.08 13.50 -2.13
C HIS A 207 -5.05 13.72 -3.64
N LEU A 208 -4.82 12.67 -4.42
CA LEU A 208 -5.05 12.73 -5.87
C LEU A 208 -6.53 13.00 -6.15
N ALA A 209 -6.82 13.84 -7.15
CA ALA A 209 -8.19 14.10 -7.57
C ALA A 209 -8.90 12.78 -7.95
N TYR A 210 -10.15 12.65 -7.54
CA TYR A 210 -10.90 11.42 -7.78
C TYR A 210 -11.14 11.19 -9.27
N VAL A 211 -10.88 9.96 -9.72
CA VAL A 211 -11.27 9.45 -11.03
C VAL A 211 -12.20 8.24 -10.87
N PRO A 212 -13.07 7.96 -11.85
CA PRO A 212 -13.87 6.73 -11.80
C PRO A 212 -12.99 5.48 -11.99
N LEU A 213 -13.20 4.45 -11.15
CA LEU A 213 -12.65 3.10 -11.30
C LEU A 213 -13.70 2.18 -11.93
N PRO A 214 -13.69 1.96 -13.26
CA PRO A 214 -14.77 1.27 -13.97
C PRO A 214 -14.67 -0.27 -13.83
N GLY A 215 -15.54 -0.86 -13.02
CA GLY A 215 -15.64 -2.32 -12.87
C GLY A 215 -14.65 -2.96 -11.89
N GLY A 216 -14.14 -2.20 -10.92
CA GLY A 216 -13.27 -2.72 -9.84
C GLY A 216 -12.03 -3.43 -10.37
N ASP A 217 -11.81 -4.68 -9.93
CA ASP A 217 -10.66 -5.51 -10.30
C ASP A 217 -10.48 -5.71 -11.81
N ALA A 218 -11.55 -5.57 -12.59
CA ALA A 218 -11.46 -5.64 -14.04
C ALA A 218 -10.55 -4.52 -14.61
N ALA A 219 -10.53 -3.34 -13.99
CA ALA A 219 -9.66 -2.24 -14.37
C ALA A 219 -8.22 -2.46 -13.91
N VAL A 220 -8.00 -3.18 -12.80
CA VAL A 220 -6.65 -3.57 -12.34
C VAL A 220 -6.01 -4.58 -13.30
N ARG A 221 -6.77 -5.60 -13.75
CA ARG A 221 -6.30 -6.58 -14.73
C ARG A 221 -6.14 -6.00 -16.15
N ARG A 222 -6.78 -4.86 -16.43
CA ARG A 222 -6.78 -4.21 -17.74
C ARG A 222 -6.41 -2.73 -17.60
N PRO A 223 -5.12 -2.40 -17.39
CA PRO A 223 -4.61 -1.03 -17.29
C PRO A 223 -5.16 -0.04 -18.36
N TYR A 224 -5.48 -0.50 -19.58
CA TYR A 224 -6.11 0.35 -20.59
C TYR A 224 -7.45 0.95 -20.14
N ARG A 225 -8.22 0.26 -19.28
CA ARG A 225 -9.48 0.78 -18.71
C ARG A 225 -9.19 1.96 -17.79
N MET A 226 -8.11 1.90 -17.00
CA MET A 226 -7.71 3.03 -16.16
C MET A 226 -7.16 4.20 -16.97
N ALA A 227 -6.35 3.93 -18.00
CA ALA A 227 -5.92 4.99 -18.92
C ALA A 227 -7.12 5.73 -19.52
N LEU A 228 -8.12 5.02 -20.04
CA LEU A 228 -9.32 5.63 -20.61
C LEU A 228 -10.17 6.38 -19.57
N ALA A 229 -10.23 5.89 -18.32
CA ALA A 229 -10.90 6.59 -17.22
C ALA A 229 -10.20 7.91 -16.84
N HIS A 230 -8.87 7.89 -16.77
CA HIS A 230 -8.06 9.09 -16.52
C HIS A 230 -8.15 10.10 -17.67
N LEU A 231 -8.12 9.65 -18.94
CA LEU A 231 -8.37 10.53 -20.10
C LEU A 231 -9.75 11.17 -20.03
N HIS A 232 -10.79 10.39 -19.70
CA HIS A 232 -12.15 10.90 -19.52
C HIS A 232 -12.23 11.98 -18.44
N ALA A 233 -11.63 11.73 -17.26
CA ALA A 233 -11.60 12.70 -16.17
C ALA A 233 -10.81 13.97 -16.53
N ALA A 234 -9.77 13.85 -17.34
CA ALA A 234 -8.99 14.98 -17.85
C ALA A 234 -9.67 15.74 -19.02
N GLY A 235 -10.82 15.27 -19.50
CA GLY A 235 -11.50 15.85 -20.67
C GLY A 235 -10.79 15.57 -22.00
N ILE A 236 -9.91 14.58 -22.05
CA ILE A 236 -9.18 14.17 -23.26
C ILE A 236 -9.96 13.07 -23.96
N ALA A 237 -10.33 13.30 -25.21
CA ALA A 237 -11.03 12.29 -26.00
C ALA A 237 -10.11 11.10 -26.32
N PRO A 238 -10.57 9.85 -26.15
CA PRO A 238 -9.83 8.70 -26.63
C PRO A 238 -9.73 8.76 -28.16
N ALA A 239 -8.56 8.42 -28.68
CA ALA A 239 -8.28 8.43 -30.11
C ALA A 239 -7.49 7.17 -30.52
N PRO A 240 -7.68 6.65 -31.76
CA PRO A 240 -7.08 5.38 -32.20
C PRO A 240 -5.55 5.34 -32.21
N ASP A 241 -4.92 6.51 -32.27
CA ASP A 241 -3.45 6.69 -32.23
C ASP A 241 -2.87 6.50 -30.83
N LEU A 242 -3.69 6.50 -29.77
CA LEU A 242 -3.24 6.28 -28.41
C LEU A 242 -3.14 4.77 -28.09
N PRO A 243 -2.00 4.28 -27.56
CA PRO A 243 -1.80 2.86 -27.26
C PRO A 243 -2.92 2.24 -26.40
N CYS A 244 -3.38 2.94 -25.37
CA CYS A 244 -4.47 2.45 -24.51
C CYS A 244 -5.81 2.29 -25.25
N THR A 245 -6.10 3.17 -26.22
CA THR A 245 -7.34 3.08 -27.01
C THR A 245 -7.24 1.92 -27.99
N ALA A 246 -6.09 1.77 -28.67
CA ALA A 246 -5.84 0.68 -29.60
C ALA A 246 -5.85 -0.71 -28.91
N ALA A 247 -5.39 -0.79 -27.66
CA ALA A 247 -5.42 -2.01 -26.88
C ALA A 247 -6.82 -2.38 -26.34
N CYS A 248 -7.76 -1.43 -26.31
CA CYS A 248 -9.12 -1.67 -25.89
C CYS A 248 -9.89 -2.39 -27.01
N PRO A 249 -10.55 -3.53 -26.74
CA PRO A 249 -11.35 -4.22 -27.75
C PRO A 249 -12.41 -3.29 -28.36
N GLU A 250 -12.61 -3.37 -29.68
CA GLU A 250 -13.52 -2.48 -30.42
C GLU A 250 -14.95 -2.51 -29.86
N ALA A 251 -15.44 -3.70 -29.47
CA ALA A 251 -16.74 -3.87 -28.85
C ALA A 251 -16.81 -3.32 -27.40
N GLU A 252 -15.68 -3.23 -26.69
CA GLU A 252 -15.62 -2.79 -25.30
C GLU A 252 -15.59 -1.25 -25.18
N LEU A 253 -14.94 -0.56 -26.13
CA LEU A 253 -14.73 0.89 -26.04
C LEU A 253 -16.04 1.71 -25.94
N PRO A 254 -17.09 1.48 -26.75
CA PRO A 254 -18.37 2.19 -26.60
C PRO A 254 -19.04 1.93 -25.25
N VAL A 255 -18.96 0.69 -24.75
CA VAL A 255 -19.54 0.30 -23.46
C VAL A 255 -18.81 1.01 -22.33
N LEU A 256 -17.48 1.03 -22.35
CA LEU A 256 -16.67 1.72 -21.34
C LEU A 256 -16.92 3.23 -21.37
N ARG A 257 -17.04 3.84 -22.56
CA ARG A 257 -17.38 5.28 -22.68
C ARG A 257 -18.75 5.58 -22.05
N ALA A 258 -19.76 4.75 -22.32
CA ALA A 258 -21.08 4.90 -21.71
C ALA A 258 -21.04 4.67 -20.19
N GLN A 259 -20.24 3.69 -19.73
CA GLN A 259 -20.02 3.38 -18.32
C GLN A 259 -19.46 4.60 -17.58
N LEU A 260 -18.39 5.20 -18.13
CA LEU A 260 -17.73 6.37 -17.55
C LEU A 260 -18.65 7.60 -17.56
N ALA A 261 -19.28 7.90 -18.70
CA ALA A 261 -20.15 9.07 -18.84
C ALA A 261 -21.38 9.04 -17.90
N ARG A 262 -21.85 7.84 -17.54
CA ARG A 262 -23.02 7.64 -16.65
C ARG A 262 -22.64 7.26 -15.22
N GLY A 263 -21.35 7.09 -14.91
CA GLY A 263 -20.89 6.62 -13.60
C GLY A 263 -21.38 5.22 -13.20
N LEU A 264 -21.69 4.35 -14.18
CA LEU A 264 -22.26 3.02 -13.90
C LEU A 264 -21.18 2.06 -13.38
N ASN A 265 -21.35 1.50 -12.18
CA ASN A 265 -20.35 0.61 -11.56
C ASN A 265 -18.94 1.23 -11.55
N CYS A 266 -18.87 2.53 -11.29
CA CYS A 266 -17.63 3.31 -11.16
C CYS A 266 -17.49 3.76 -9.72
N VAL A 267 -16.50 3.22 -9.00
CA VAL A 267 -16.17 3.68 -7.65
C VAL A 267 -15.17 4.83 -7.77
N PRO A 268 -15.31 5.95 -7.05
CA PRO A 268 -14.28 6.99 -7.05
C PRO A 268 -12.95 6.45 -6.51
N THR A 269 -11.84 6.78 -7.15
CA THR A 269 -10.50 6.41 -6.66
C THR A 269 -9.50 7.56 -6.75
N SER A 270 -8.68 7.70 -5.71
CA SER A 270 -7.52 8.60 -5.63
C SER A 270 -6.21 7.81 -5.67
N SER A 271 -6.23 6.58 -6.22
CA SER A 271 -5.10 5.67 -6.18
C SER A 271 -3.93 6.10 -7.05
N MET A 272 -2.74 6.19 -6.44
CA MET A 272 -1.48 6.39 -7.16
C MET A 272 -1.14 5.14 -7.98
N GLY A 273 -1.39 3.93 -7.48
CA GLY A 273 -1.18 2.70 -8.25
C GLY A 273 -2.01 2.66 -9.53
N ARG A 274 -3.27 3.10 -9.48
CA ARG A 274 -4.12 3.19 -10.69
C ARG A 274 -3.65 4.28 -11.67
N LEU A 275 -3.07 5.38 -11.18
CA LEU A 275 -2.42 6.36 -12.04
C LEU A 275 -1.16 5.80 -12.72
N PHE A 276 -0.37 4.99 -12.01
CA PHE A 276 0.76 4.24 -12.61
C PHE A 276 0.28 3.29 -13.71
N ASP A 277 -0.80 2.52 -13.47
CA ASP A 277 -1.39 1.63 -14.48
C ASP A 277 -1.86 2.43 -15.71
N ALA A 278 -2.49 3.59 -15.50
CA ALA A 278 -2.95 4.46 -16.56
C ALA A 278 -1.79 5.01 -17.42
N VAL A 279 -0.74 5.54 -16.79
CA VAL A 279 0.43 6.06 -17.51
C VAL A 279 1.19 4.95 -18.22
N SER A 280 1.31 3.77 -17.59
CA SER A 280 1.91 2.57 -18.20
C SER A 280 1.18 2.17 -19.48
N SER A 281 -0.16 2.12 -19.45
CA SER A 281 -0.94 1.83 -20.65
C SER A 281 -0.95 2.97 -21.67
N LEU A 282 -0.83 4.24 -21.26
CA LEU A 282 -0.75 5.37 -22.19
C LEU A 282 0.58 5.38 -22.95
N ALA A 283 1.68 5.11 -22.25
CA ALA A 283 3.02 5.03 -22.81
C ALA A 283 3.26 3.77 -23.67
N GLY A 284 2.29 2.84 -23.73
CA GLY A 284 2.40 1.60 -24.49
C GLY A 284 3.25 0.51 -23.81
N VAL A 285 3.39 0.57 -22.48
CA VAL A 285 4.19 -0.41 -21.71
C VAL A 285 3.34 -1.63 -21.37
N CYS A 286 2.26 -1.44 -20.59
CA CYS A 286 1.43 -2.54 -20.13
C CYS A 286 -0.06 -2.24 -20.30
N HIS A 287 -0.78 -3.09 -21.03
CA HIS A 287 -2.23 -2.95 -21.25
C HIS A 287 -3.07 -3.98 -20.51
N ARG A 288 -2.49 -5.14 -20.19
CA ARG A 288 -3.12 -6.26 -19.49
C ARG A 288 -2.14 -6.80 -18.46
N ALA A 289 -2.56 -6.86 -17.22
CA ALA A 289 -1.74 -7.36 -16.12
C ALA A 289 -2.13 -8.82 -15.80
N GLY A 290 -1.13 -9.70 -15.77
CA GLY A 290 -1.22 -11.09 -15.34
C GLY A 290 -0.97 -11.28 -13.84
N TYR A 291 -0.35 -10.29 -13.17
CA TYR A 291 -0.15 -10.28 -11.72
C TYR A 291 -0.27 -8.86 -11.15
N GLU A 292 -0.38 -8.77 -9.83
CA GLU A 292 -0.57 -7.50 -9.13
C GLU A 292 0.59 -6.53 -9.37
N ALA A 293 0.25 -5.26 -9.64
CA ALA A 293 1.19 -4.17 -9.89
C ALA A 293 2.12 -4.34 -11.11
N GLN A 294 1.89 -5.32 -12.00
CA GLN A 294 2.72 -5.56 -13.18
C GLN A 294 2.96 -4.28 -14.01
N ALA A 295 1.91 -3.53 -14.31
CA ALA A 295 2.03 -2.32 -15.13
C ALA A 295 2.90 -1.24 -14.47
N ALA A 296 2.86 -1.12 -13.14
CA ALA A 296 3.70 -0.21 -12.37
C ALA A 296 5.16 -0.67 -12.30
N VAL A 297 5.40 -1.98 -12.15
CA VAL A 297 6.75 -2.58 -12.14
C VAL A 297 7.42 -2.43 -13.52
N GLU A 298 6.71 -2.72 -14.60
CA GLU A 298 7.24 -2.54 -15.96
C GLU A 298 7.50 -1.07 -16.28
N LEU A 299 6.67 -0.15 -15.79
CA LEU A 299 6.89 1.29 -15.94
C LEU A 299 8.12 1.76 -15.15
N GLU A 300 8.36 1.22 -13.95
CA GLU A 300 9.60 1.45 -13.19
C GLU A 300 10.82 0.98 -13.99
N ALA A 301 10.78 -0.24 -14.53
CA ALA A 301 11.87 -0.80 -15.32
C ALA A 301 12.17 0.04 -16.58
N ALA A 302 11.12 0.50 -17.27
CA ALA A 302 11.27 1.41 -18.41
C ALA A 302 11.91 2.75 -18.00
N ALA A 303 11.50 3.33 -16.87
CA ALA A 303 12.09 4.56 -16.36
C ALA A 303 13.56 4.40 -15.96
N VAL A 304 13.94 3.25 -15.38
CA VAL A 304 15.34 2.94 -15.06
C VAL A 304 16.17 2.82 -16.34
N ALA A 305 15.64 2.19 -17.39
CA ALA A 305 16.33 2.04 -18.67
C ALA A 305 16.60 3.38 -19.39
N ALA A 306 15.78 4.41 -19.15
CA ALA A 306 15.99 5.76 -19.67
C ALA A 306 17.17 6.49 -19.02
N GLY A 307 17.60 6.11 -17.81
CA GLY A 307 18.69 6.77 -17.10
C GLY A 307 18.34 8.15 -16.55
N ASP A 308 19.29 9.08 -16.58
CA ASP A 308 19.15 10.42 -15.97
C ASP A 308 18.41 11.41 -16.88
N GLU A 309 17.12 11.16 -17.11
CA GLU A 309 16.27 11.99 -17.98
C GLU A 309 15.77 13.26 -17.31
N ALA A 310 16.14 14.44 -17.80
CA ALA A 310 15.74 15.73 -17.20
C ALA A 310 14.22 15.83 -16.92
N ALA A 311 13.88 16.48 -15.80
CA ALA A 311 12.48 16.72 -15.48
C ALA A 311 11.84 17.65 -16.53
N ASP A 312 10.66 17.29 -17.01
CA ASP A 312 9.87 18.14 -17.90
C ASP A 312 8.79 18.89 -17.07
N PRO A 313 8.74 20.23 -17.12
CA PRO A 313 7.75 21.01 -16.38
C PRO A 313 6.31 20.82 -16.89
N ARG A 314 6.10 20.33 -18.12
CA ARG A 314 4.76 19.97 -18.63
C ARG A 314 4.14 18.82 -17.83
N TYR A 315 4.95 17.94 -17.27
CA TYR A 315 4.51 16.86 -16.39
C TYR A 315 4.25 17.43 -15.00
N ALA A 316 3.06 18.00 -14.83
CA ALA A 316 2.64 18.72 -13.64
C ALA A 316 1.26 18.27 -13.14
N PHE A 317 1.07 18.38 -11.82
CA PHE A 317 -0.22 18.20 -11.18
C PHE A 317 -0.82 19.56 -10.86
N ARG A 318 -2.11 19.75 -11.16
CA ARG A 318 -2.83 20.96 -10.77
C ARG A 318 -3.32 20.79 -9.34
N LEU A 319 -2.79 21.61 -8.43
CA LEU A 319 -3.25 21.63 -7.03
C LEU A 319 -4.46 22.54 -6.89
N SER A 320 -5.51 22.06 -6.25
CA SER A 320 -6.72 22.83 -5.93
C SER A 320 -7.17 22.58 -4.48
N GLY A 321 -7.91 23.51 -3.89
CA GLY A 321 -8.36 23.43 -2.51
C GLY A 321 -8.04 24.69 -1.70
N ARG A 322 -8.84 24.96 -0.66
CA ARG A 322 -8.58 26.07 0.27
C ARG A 322 -7.53 25.64 1.28
N ARG A 323 -6.65 26.57 1.66
CA ARG A 323 -5.71 26.41 2.77
C ARG A 323 -6.25 27.12 4.01
N GLY A 324 -6.11 26.50 5.18
CA GLY A 324 -6.44 27.10 6.47
C GLY A 324 -7.32 26.23 7.36
N PRO A 325 -7.56 26.66 8.62
CA PRO A 325 -8.38 25.92 9.57
C PRO A 325 -9.81 25.69 9.03
N GLY A 326 -10.27 24.44 9.02
CA GLY A 326 -11.61 24.06 8.57
C GLY A 326 -11.79 23.91 7.05
N ALA A 327 -10.74 24.07 6.24
CA ALA A 327 -10.78 23.72 4.82
C ALA A 327 -10.73 22.20 4.63
N GLY A 328 -11.47 21.68 3.64
CA GLY A 328 -11.37 20.29 3.21
C GLY A 328 -9.99 19.97 2.59
N PRO A 329 -9.68 18.69 2.33
CA PRO A 329 -8.40 18.30 1.75
C PRO A 329 -8.16 18.97 0.40
N SER A 330 -6.91 19.33 0.12
CA SER A 330 -6.51 19.76 -1.22
C SER A 330 -6.47 18.57 -2.18
N THR A 331 -6.69 18.82 -3.47
CA THR A 331 -6.62 17.78 -4.51
C THR A 331 -5.49 18.05 -5.48
N ALA A 332 -4.83 16.98 -5.91
CA ALA A 332 -3.81 17.00 -6.96
C ALA A 332 -4.36 16.34 -8.22
N ASP A 333 -4.70 17.15 -9.22
CA ASP A 333 -5.28 16.70 -10.49
C ASP A 333 -4.16 16.37 -11.51
N PRO A 334 -4.09 15.11 -12.00
CA PRO A 334 -3.10 14.69 -12.98
C PRO A 334 -3.42 15.13 -14.43
N GLY A 335 -4.53 15.84 -14.69
CA GLY A 335 -4.94 16.26 -16.03
C GLY A 335 -3.82 16.89 -16.88
N PRO A 336 -3.06 17.89 -16.40
CA PRO A 336 -1.95 18.47 -17.17
C PRO A 336 -0.84 17.46 -17.49
N LEU A 337 -0.51 16.58 -16.54
CA LEU A 337 0.45 15.50 -16.74
C LEU A 337 -0.03 14.54 -17.83
N LEU A 338 -1.31 14.17 -17.83
CA LEU A 338 -1.89 13.29 -18.85
C LEU A 338 -1.87 13.93 -20.24
N THR A 339 -2.14 15.23 -20.33
CA THR A 339 -1.97 15.99 -21.59
C THR A 339 -0.53 15.90 -22.09
N ALA A 340 0.45 16.13 -21.24
CA ALA A 340 1.87 16.05 -21.61
C ALA A 340 2.28 14.64 -22.06
N VAL A 341 1.78 13.59 -21.40
CA VAL A 341 1.99 12.19 -21.81
C VAL A 341 1.41 11.94 -23.20
N VAL A 342 0.18 12.39 -23.46
CA VAL A 342 -0.47 12.23 -24.78
C VAL A 342 0.28 12.95 -25.89
N GLU A 343 0.76 14.17 -25.63
CA GLU A 343 1.62 14.92 -26.57
C GLU A 343 2.91 14.16 -26.89
N ASP A 344 3.59 13.65 -25.86
CA ASP A 344 4.84 12.90 -26.02
C ASP A 344 4.64 11.59 -26.79
N VAL A 345 3.56 10.85 -26.50
CA VAL A 345 3.18 9.64 -27.25
C VAL A 345 2.97 9.97 -28.74
N ARG A 346 2.25 11.05 -29.04
CA ARG A 346 2.00 11.50 -30.43
C ARG A 346 3.25 11.99 -31.13
N ALA A 347 4.18 12.57 -30.39
CA ALA A 347 5.48 12.98 -30.89
C ALA A 347 6.47 11.81 -31.06
N GLY A 348 6.08 10.57 -30.71
CA GLY A 348 6.93 9.39 -30.82
C GLY A 348 8.05 9.34 -29.77
N VAL A 349 7.89 10.03 -28.65
CA VAL A 349 8.85 9.96 -27.53
C VAL A 349 8.84 8.54 -26.96
N ALA A 350 10.03 8.00 -26.69
CA ALA A 350 10.18 6.65 -26.16
C ALA A 350 9.47 6.48 -24.81
N ALA A 351 8.80 5.34 -24.62
CA ALA A 351 8.07 5.02 -23.39
C ALA A 351 8.93 5.13 -22.13
N ALA A 352 10.22 4.77 -22.23
CA ALA A 352 11.20 4.91 -21.15
C ALA A 352 11.36 6.36 -20.67
N VAL A 353 11.39 7.34 -21.59
CA VAL A 353 11.50 8.77 -21.27
C VAL A 353 10.22 9.28 -20.63
N ILE A 354 9.06 8.89 -21.16
CA ILE A 354 7.74 9.22 -20.57
C ILE A 354 7.67 8.69 -19.14
N ALA A 355 8.09 7.44 -18.93
CA ALA A 355 8.13 6.80 -17.63
C ALA A 355 9.03 7.56 -16.65
N ALA A 356 10.24 7.95 -17.06
CA ALA A 356 11.16 8.71 -16.21
C ALA A 356 10.60 10.11 -15.85
N ARG A 357 10.02 10.83 -16.82
CA ARG A 357 9.37 12.12 -16.60
C ARG A 357 8.19 12.01 -15.64
N PHE A 358 7.37 10.97 -15.77
CA PHE A 358 6.28 10.67 -14.85
C PHE A 358 6.77 10.47 -13.41
N HIS A 359 7.77 9.61 -13.19
CA HIS A 359 8.31 9.37 -11.85
C HIS A 359 8.85 10.66 -11.20
N ARG A 360 9.55 11.51 -11.98
CA ARG A 360 10.04 12.82 -11.50
C ARG A 360 8.90 13.78 -11.16
N ALA A 361 7.82 13.76 -11.94
CA ALA A 361 6.65 14.58 -11.68
C ALA A 361 5.95 14.17 -10.37
N VAL A 362 5.85 12.86 -10.09
CA VAL A 362 5.31 12.35 -8.82
C VAL A 362 6.21 12.75 -7.64
N ALA A 363 7.54 12.62 -7.76
CA ALA A 363 8.45 13.06 -6.71
C ALA A 363 8.35 14.58 -6.42
N ARG A 364 8.20 15.40 -7.47
CA ARG A 364 7.96 16.83 -7.35
C ARG A 364 6.60 17.16 -6.72
N LEU A 365 5.55 16.39 -7.04
CA LEU A 365 4.25 16.51 -6.37
C LEU A 365 4.41 16.28 -4.87
N VAL A 366 5.08 15.19 -4.48
CA VAL A 366 5.32 14.86 -3.07
C VAL A 366 6.02 16.01 -2.35
N ARG A 367 7.13 16.51 -2.91
CA ARG A 367 7.84 17.67 -2.35
C ARG A 367 6.91 18.88 -2.20
N THR A 368 6.17 19.23 -3.25
CA THR A 368 5.30 20.42 -3.25
C THR A 368 4.23 20.34 -2.16
N VAL A 369 3.57 19.19 -2.02
CA VAL A 369 2.51 18.99 -1.02
C VAL A 369 3.11 18.94 0.39
N CYS A 370 4.25 18.29 0.60
CA CYS A 370 4.90 18.25 1.91
C CYS A 370 5.38 19.65 2.36
N VAL A 371 5.89 20.49 1.44
CA VAL A 371 6.24 21.88 1.76
C VAL A 371 4.99 22.67 2.19
N ALA A 372 3.88 22.53 1.47
CA ALA A 372 2.62 23.18 1.85
C ALA A 372 2.09 22.66 3.20
N ALA A 373 2.23 21.37 3.49
CA ALA A 373 1.85 20.76 4.77
C ALA A 373 2.70 21.29 5.93
N ARG A 374 4.03 21.46 5.72
CA ARG A 374 4.92 22.09 6.70
C ARG A 374 4.52 23.53 6.98
N GLU A 375 4.20 24.31 5.96
CA GLU A 375 3.74 25.70 6.15
C GLU A 375 2.44 25.77 6.96
N ALA A 376 1.54 24.80 6.79
CA ALA A 376 0.25 24.78 7.46
C ALA A 376 0.29 24.21 8.90
N ALA A 377 1.20 23.29 9.19
CA ALA A 377 1.20 22.50 10.43
C ALA A 377 2.56 22.44 11.17
N ASP A 378 3.58 23.14 10.67
CA ASP A 378 4.97 23.17 11.18
C ASP A 378 5.63 21.79 11.35
N LEU A 379 5.24 20.83 10.51
CA LEU A 379 5.79 19.48 10.54
C LEU A 379 7.04 19.35 9.65
N ARG A 380 8.11 18.76 10.20
CA ARG A 380 9.41 18.59 9.51
C ARG A 380 9.77 17.14 9.20
N THR A 381 8.95 16.20 9.63
CA THR A 381 9.16 14.77 9.39
C THR A 381 8.14 14.26 8.39
N VAL A 382 8.62 13.55 7.37
CA VAL A 382 7.82 12.95 6.32
C VAL A 382 8.01 11.43 6.35
N ALA A 383 6.93 10.67 6.34
CA ALA A 383 6.97 9.22 6.26
C ALA A 383 6.44 8.74 4.89
N LEU A 384 7.24 7.94 4.17
CA LEU A 384 6.88 7.39 2.87
C LEU A 384 6.47 5.93 3.02
N THR A 385 5.24 5.58 2.64
CA THR A 385 4.64 4.25 2.90
C THR A 385 3.52 3.91 1.91
N GLY A 386 3.06 2.67 1.90
CA GLY A 386 2.13 2.12 0.92
C GLY A 386 2.83 1.41 -0.23
N GLY A 387 2.12 0.49 -0.88
CA GLY A 387 2.70 -0.45 -1.86
C GLY A 387 3.49 0.19 -3.00
N VAL A 388 3.14 1.42 -3.41
CA VAL A 388 3.84 2.16 -4.49
C VAL A 388 5.27 2.50 -4.11
N PHE A 389 5.61 2.67 -2.83
CA PHE A 389 7.00 2.91 -2.40
C PHE A 389 7.88 1.65 -2.38
N SER A 390 7.36 0.50 -2.85
CA SER A 390 8.19 -0.63 -3.30
C SER A 390 8.99 -0.30 -4.57
N ASN A 391 8.58 0.76 -5.29
CA ASN A 391 9.30 1.34 -6.42
C ASN A 391 10.51 2.14 -5.91
N VAL A 392 11.72 1.59 -6.10
CA VAL A 392 12.93 2.20 -5.52
C VAL A 392 13.31 3.49 -6.24
N LEU A 393 13.02 3.61 -7.54
CA LEU A 393 13.25 4.83 -8.30
C LEU A 393 12.46 6.00 -7.70
N LEU A 394 11.17 5.79 -7.43
CA LEU A 394 10.30 6.79 -6.81
C LEU A 394 10.71 7.06 -5.36
N ALA A 395 10.94 6.00 -4.56
CA ALA A 395 11.33 6.14 -3.16
C ALA A 395 12.62 6.95 -3.00
N SER A 396 13.65 6.66 -3.79
CA SER A 396 14.91 7.42 -3.82
C SER A 396 14.70 8.86 -4.29
N ALA A 397 13.92 9.08 -5.36
CA ALA A 397 13.65 10.42 -5.88
C ALA A 397 12.91 11.30 -4.86
N CYS A 398 11.85 10.77 -4.23
CA CYS A 398 11.11 11.45 -3.17
C CYS A 398 12.01 11.76 -1.97
N ALA A 399 12.77 10.78 -1.48
CA ALA A 399 13.65 10.99 -0.34
C ALA A 399 14.71 12.06 -0.61
N ARG A 400 15.31 12.08 -1.80
CA ARG A 400 16.28 13.10 -2.22
C ARG A 400 15.65 14.51 -2.27
N GLU A 401 14.52 14.66 -2.95
CA GLU A 401 13.82 15.96 -3.08
C GLU A 401 13.37 16.50 -1.71
N LEU A 402 12.86 15.63 -0.83
CA LEU A 402 12.43 16.00 0.51
C LEU A 402 13.60 16.39 1.42
N ARG A 403 14.69 15.62 1.41
CA ARG A 403 15.91 15.97 2.18
C ARG A 403 16.51 17.29 1.69
N ALA A 404 16.55 17.52 0.37
CA ALA A 404 16.97 18.80 -0.20
C ALA A 404 16.06 19.97 0.23
N ALA A 405 14.78 19.71 0.50
CA ALA A 405 13.84 20.68 1.06
C ALA A 405 13.90 20.78 2.60
N GLY A 406 14.82 20.10 3.26
CA GLY A 406 15.07 20.18 4.70
C GLY A 406 14.17 19.28 5.58
N PHE A 407 13.55 18.24 5.01
CA PHE A 407 12.75 17.27 5.77
C PHE A 407 13.60 16.12 6.32
N THR A 408 13.21 15.63 7.50
CA THR A 408 13.57 14.29 7.96
C THR A 408 12.66 13.29 7.24
N VAL A 409 13.25 12.28 6.58
CA VAL A 409 12.48 11.31 5.78
C VAL A 409 12.57 9.93 6.41
N LEU A 410 11.41 9.38 6.79
CA LEU A 410 11.25 8.03 7.30
C LEU A 410 10.82 7.09 6.15
N ARG A 411 11.47 5.93 6.10
CA ARG A 411 11.18 4.86 5.14
C ARG A 411 11.22 3.53 5.86
N HIS A 412 10.52 2.58 5.26
CA HIS A 412 10.55 1.18 5.63
C HIS A 412 11.93 0.53 5.40
N ARG A 413 12.31 -0.44 6.24
CA ARG A 413 13.56 -1.23 6.08
C ARG A 413 13.32 -2.74 6.27
N ASP A 414 12.97 -3.15 7.48
CA ASP A 414 12.72 -4.52 7.95
C ASP A 414 11.24 -4.94 7.84
N VAL A 415 10.34 -3.95 7.75
CA VAL A 415 8.90 -4.13 7.53
C VAL A 415 8.57 -3.68 6.11
N PRO A 416 7.73 -4.40 5.35
CA PRO A 416 7.38 -3.96 4.00
C PRO A 416 6.55 -2.68 3.97
N PRO A 417 6.75 -1.78 2.99
CA PRO A 417 5.87 -0.63 2.78
C PRO A 417 4.50 -1.02 2.21
N ASN A 418 4.35 -2.24 1.68
CA ASN A 418 3.10 -2.78 1.16
C ASN A 418 2.26 -3.43 2.29
N ASP A 419 1.14 -4.06 1.92
CA ASP A 419 0.19 -4.68 2.87
C ASP A 419 0.81 -5.72 3.83
N GLY A 420 1.98 -6.27 3.51
CA GLY A 420 2.74 -7.13 4.42
C GLY A 420 3.25 -6.42 5.69
N GLY A 421 3.27 -5.08 5.71
CA GLY A 421 3.57 -4.28 6.90
C GLY A 421 2.33 -3.76 7.64
N LEU A 422 1.15 -3.85 7.04
CA LEU A 422 -0.07 -3.19 7.50
C LEU A 422 -0.46 -3.57 8.94
N ALA A 423 -0.27 -4.86 9.30
CA ALA A 423 -0.63 -5.38 10.62
C ALA A 423 0.18 -4.74 11.76
N LEU A 424 1.43 -4.32 11.53
CA LEU A 424 2.20 -3.60 12.56
C LEU A 424 1.54 -2.26 12.89
N GLY A 425 1.12 -1.52 11.87
CA GLY A 425 0.41 -0.25 12.04
C GLY A 425 -0.94 -0.42 12.72
N GLN A 426 -1.71 -1.42 12.30
CA GLN A 426 -2.99 -1.76 12.94
C GLN A 426 -2.83 -2.06 14.43
N LEU A 427 -1.80 -2.82 14.80
CA LEU A 427 -1.51 -3.21 16.18
C LEU A 427 -1.29 -1.98 17.07
N VAL A 428 -0.40 -1.07 16.66
CA VAL A 428 -0.05 0.11 17.47
C VAL A 428 -1.22 1.09 17.56
N VAL A 429 -1.96 1.33 16.48
CA VAL A 429 -3.13 2.23 16.49
C VAL A 429 -4.24 1.66 17.39
N ALA A 430 -4.53 0.36 17.29
CA ALA A 430 -5.56 -0.25 18.10
C ALA A 430 -5.20 -0.26 19.60
N ALA A 431 -3.92 -0.49 19.94
CA ALA A 431 -3.45 -0.44 21.32
C ALA A 431 -3.63 0.96 21.93
N ARG A 432 -3.39 2.03 21.15
CA ARG A 432 -3.64 3.41 21.57
C ARG A 432 -5.12 3.70 21.79
N ALA A 433 -5.98 3.26 20.87
CA ALA A 433 -7.42 3.43 20.99
C ALA A 433 -8.00 2.72 22.23
N ALA A 434 -7.41 1.60 22.65
CA ALA A 434 -7.82 0.85 23.84
C ALA A 434 -7.32 1.47 25.16
N ALA A 435 -6.25 2.26 25.14
CA ALA A 435 -5.67 2.88 26.35
C ALA A 435 -6.47 4.09 26.87
N GLY A 436 -7.30 4.72 26.03
CA GLY A 436 -8.11 5.89 26.40
C GLY A 436 -7.29 7.15 26.78
N PRO A 437 -7.91 8.34 26.83
CA PRO A 437 -7.18 9.58 27.15
C PRO A 437 -6.79 9.79 28.62
N ASP A 438 -7.03 8.86 29.55
CA ASP A 438 -6.90 9.15 31.00
C ASP A 438 -6.60 7.93 31.89
N ASP A 439 -5.64 7.09 31.50
CA ASP A 439 -5.09 6.08 32.42
C ASP A 439 -3.60 6.32 32.66
N GLY A 440 -3.30 7.26 33.56
CA GLY A 440 -1.90 7.53 33.90
C GLY A 440 -1.57 8.61 34.92
N ARG A 441 -2.27 8.70 36.07
CA ARG A 441 -1.67 9.01 37.39
C ARG A 441 -2.60 8.55 38.53
N GLY A 442 -2.66 7.24 38.77
CA GLY A 442 -3.06 6.71 40.08
C GLY A 442 -2.00 7.07 41.15
N PRO A 443 -2.38 7.26 42.43
CA PRO A 443 -1.46 7.77 43.44
C PRO A 443 -0.38 6.72 43.76
N ARG A 444 0.89 7.16 43.79
CA ARG A 444 1.98 6.36 44.35
C ARG A 444 1.64 5.96 45.80
N PRO A 445 1.90 4.72 46.23
CA PRO A 445 1.72 4.35 47.62
C PRO A 445 2.66 5.19 48.48
N ARG A 446 2.13 5.81 49.52
CA ARG A 446 2.96 6.37 50.60
C ARG A 446 3.46 5.19 51.41
N ASP A 447 4.77 4.98 51.37
CA ASP A 447 5.46 4.11 52.31
C ASP A 447 5.16 4.56 53.75
N LYS A 448 4.93 3.57 54.61
CA LYS A 448 4.92 3.70 56.08
C LYS A 448 6.23 3.18 56.64
#